data_AF-A0A525VZD7-F1
#
_entry.id   AF-A0A525VZD7-F1
#
_cell.length_a   1.000
_cell.length_b   1.000
_cell.length_c   1.000
_cell.angle_alpha   90.00
_cell.angle_beta   90.00
_cell.angle_gamma   90.00
#
_symmetry.space_group_name_H-M   'P 1'
#
loop_
_entity.id
_entity.type
_entity.pdbx_description
1 polymer ?
#
loop_
_entity_poly.entity_id
_entity_poly.type
_entity_poly.pdbx_seq_one_letter_code
_entity_poly.pdbx_strand_id
1 'polypeptide(L)'
;MAAKMISFHLPQDSELLAAVGEVAIRHEQLSHILKMTIKSLTGVTPEQALKATTYEGSAQLRDRVRKNARKRLGEGAPLVKLQAIFADSKRLTDKRNDLVHGLWAQELDGDAHIRDSYGNAKPIPTTTELRELARELAELTGRLNTERLKGFLFQALSKREHSSEDA
;
A
#
# COMPACT_ATOMS: atom_id res chain seq x y z
N MET A 1 9.48 -12.02 37.93
CA MET A 1 8.27 -12.21 37.12
C MET A 1 8.43 -13.51 36.35
N ALA A 2 7.48 -14.43 36.46
CA ALA A 2 7.51 -15.66 35.66
C ALA A 2 7.43 -15.30 34.17
N ALA A 3 8.27 -15.90 33.34
CA ALA A 3 8.19 -15.72 31.90
C ALA A 3 6.87 -16.33 31.43
N LYS A 4 5.91 -15.51 31.00
CA LYS A 4 4.70 -16.00 30.34
C LYS A 4 5.13 -16.73 29.07
N MET A 5 4.87 -18.04 29.00
CA MET A 5 5.10 -18.77 27.76
C MET A 5 4.08 -18.32 26.73
N ILE A 6 4.58 -18.00 25.54
CA ILE A 6 3.78 -17.58 24.38
C ILE A 6 3.87 -18.69 23.35
N SER A 7 2.73 -19.12 22.81
CA SER A 7 2.65 -19.98 21.64
C SER A 7 2.26 -19.17 20.41
N PHE A 8 2.67 -19.65 19.23
CA PHE A 8 2.19 -19.08 17.97
C PHE A 8 0.74 -19.48 17.76
N HIS A 9 -0.09 -18.51 17.41
CA HIS A 9 -1.51 -18.71 17.22
C HIS A 9 -1.88 -18.47 15.76
N LEU A 10 -2.49 -19.46 15.13
CA LEU A 10 -3.17 -19.31 13.85
C LEU A 10 -4.68 -19.40 14.11
N PRO A 11 -5.47 -18.38 13.73
CA PRO A 11 -6.92 -18.43 13.89
C PRO A 11 -7.52 -19.62 13.16
N GLN A 12 -8.51 -20.27 13.77
CA GLN A 12 -9.27 -21.35 13.14
C GLN A 12 -10.51 -20.85 12.38
N ASP A 13 -10.88 -19.57 12.58
CA ASP A 13 -11.98 -18.93 11.88
C ASP A 13 -11.60 -18.70 10.40
N SER A 14 -12.26 -19.45 9.51
CA SER A 14 -12.05 -19.35 8.07
C SER A 14 -12.43 -17.99 7.49
N GLU A 15 -13.43 -17.30 8.04
CA GLU A 15 -13.81 -15.97 7.57
C GLU A 15 -12.75 -14.93 7.93
N LEU A 16 -12.19 -15.03 9.14
CA LEU A 16 -11.10 -14.17 9.58
C LEU A 16 -9.85 -14.39 8.71
N LEU A 17 -9.46 -15.64 8.47
CA LEU A 17 -8.35 -15.98 7.59
C LEU A 17 -8.56 -15.47 6.16
N ALA A 18 -9.76 -15.62 5.62
CA ALA A 18 -10.11 -15.11 4.30
C ALA A 18 -10.00 -13.58 4.23
N ALA A 19 -10.46 -12.87 5.26
CA ALA A 19 -10.35 -11.41 5.32
C ALA A 19 -8.89 -10.94 5.43
N VAL A 20 -8.04 -11.63 6.20
CA VAL A 20 -6.59 -11.37 6.22
C VAL A 20 -5.96 -11.57 4.84
N GLY A 21 -6.32 -12.67 4.17
CA GLY A 21 -5.88 -12.97 2.80
C GLY A 21 -6.31 -11.91 1.80
N GLU A 22 -7.54 -11.42 1.89
CA GLU A 22 -8.03 -10.33 1.05
C GLU A 22 -7.20 -9.06 1.25
N VAL A 23 -6.98 -8.62 2.50
CA VAL A 23 -6.13 -7.45 2.80
C VAL A 23 -4.73 -7.60 2.20
N ALA A 24 -4.12 -8.78 2.32
CA ALA A 24 -2.79 -9.05 1.75
C ALA A 24 -2.79 -8.89 0.22
N ILE A 25 -3.78 -9.47 -0.47
CA ILE A 25 -3.91 -9.37 -1.93
C ILE A 25 -4.16 -7.91 -2.36
N ARG A 26 -5.05 -7.19 -1.68
CA ARG A 26 -5.36 -5.77 -1.98
C ARG A 26 -4.13 -4.87 -1.77
N HIS A 27 -3.34 -5.14 -0.74
CA HIS A 27 -2.11 -4.40 -0.50
C HIS A 27 -1.07 -4.64 -1.59
N GLU A 28 -0.95 -5.87 -2.11
CA GLU A 28 -0.04 -6.13 -3.23
C GLU A 28 -0.53 -5.53 -4.56
N GLN A 29 -1.85 -5.45 -4.76
CA GLN A 29 -2.42 -4.68 -5.89
C GLN A 29 -2.05 -3.20 -5.80
N LEU A 30 -2.07 -2.61 -4.59
CA LEU A 30 -1.60 -1.25 -4.34
C LEU A 30 -0.10 -1.10 -4.67
N SER A 31 0.74 -2.04 -4.23
CA SER A 31 2.17 -2.07 -4.58
C SER A 31 2.38 -2.14 -6.10
N HIS A 32 1.64 -2.99 -6.79
CA HIS A 32 1.73 -3.12 -8.25
C HIS A 32 1.33 -1.82 -8.97
N ILE A 33 0.25 -1.15 -8.54
CA ILE A 33 -0.14 0.10 -9.19
C ILE A 33 0.88 1.23 -8.95
N LEU A 34 1.60 1.23 -7.83
CA LEU A 34 2.73 2.15 -7.62
C LEU A 34 3.85 1.89 -8.63
N LYS A 35 4.18 0.61 -8.91
CA LYS A 35 5.15 0.23 -9.96
C LYS A 35 4.70 0.71 -11.35
N MET A 36 3.42 0.56 -11.67
CA MET A 36 2.85 1.09 -12.92
C MET A 36 2.79 2.63 -12.96
N THR A 37 2.70 3.28 -11.80
CA THR A 37 2.81 4.74 -11.72
C THR A 37 4.24 5.20 -11.99
N ILE A 38 5.26 4.47 -11.50
CA ILE A 38 6.65 4.70 -11.88
C ILE A 38 6.81 4.58 -13.39
N LYS A 39 6.29 3.50 -13.99
CA LYS A 39 6.26 3.29 -15.44
C LYS A 39 5.72 4.53 -16.17
N SER A 40 4.54 5.02 -15.77
CA SER A 40 3.90 6.18 -16.39
C SER A 40 4.72 7.47 -16.24
N LEU A 41 5.38 7.68 -15.09
CA LEU A 41 6.17 8.88 -14.83
C LEU A 41 7.51 8.90 -15.57
N THR A 42 8.11 7.73 -15.83
CA THR A 42 9.46 7.62 -16.42
C THR A 42 9.46 7.22 -17.90
N GLY A 43 8.32 6.79 -18.46
CA GLY A 43 8.22 6.39 -19.87
C GLY A 43 8.86 5.03 -20.21
N VAL A 44 9.35 4.29 -19.21
CA VAL A 44 9.93 2.95 -19.40
C VAL A 44 8.86 1.91 -19.74
N THR A 45 9.25 0.69 -20.12
CA THR A 45 8.29 -0.41 -20.30
C THR A 45 7.80 -0.97 -18.95
N PRO A 46 6.64 -1.66 -18.91
CA PRO A 46 6.18 -2.35 -17.70
C PRO A 46 7.22 -3.32 -17.13
N GLU A 47 7.90 -4.09 -18.00
CA GLU A 47 8.91 -5.09 -17.60
C GLU A 47 10.11 -4.41 -16.94
N GLN A 48 10.57 -3.28 -17.51
CA GLN A 48 11.65 -2.48 -16.93
C GLN A 48 11.26 -1.93 -15.56
N ALA A 49 10.03 -1.41 -15.40
CA ALA A 49 9.55 -0.90 -14.12
C ALA A 49 9.46 -2.01 -13.06
N LEU A 50 8.91 -3.18 -13.43
CA LEU A 50 8.82 -4.33 -12.52
C LEU A 50 10.20 -4.83 -12.10
N LYS A 51 11.11 -5.04 -13.06
CA LYS A 51 12.48 -5.50 -12.77
C LYS A 51 13.27 -4.51 -11.92
N ALA A 52 13.11 -3.21 -12.17
CA ALA A 52 13.80 -2.16 -11.42
C ALA A 52 13.27 -1.97 -9.99
N THR A 53 12.13 -2.60 -9.65
CA THR A 53 11.44 -2.44 -8.37
C THR A 53 11.15 -3.77 -7.67
N THR A 54 11.78 -4.87 -8.10
CA THR A 54 11.55 -6.23 -7.61
C THR A 54 11.62 -6.34 -6.09
N TYR A 55 12.59 -5.66 -5.48
CA TYR A 55 12.85 -5.73 -4.03
C TYR A 55 12.38 -4.48 -3.27
N GLU A 56 11.60 -3.61 -3.92
CA GLU A 56 11.10 -2.39 -3.28
C GLU A 56 9.75 -2.64 -2.60
N GLY A 57 9.69 -2.38 -1.30
CA GLY A 57 8.44 -2.36 -0.54
C GLY A 57 7.59 -1.12 -0.85
N SER A 58 6.30 -1.15 -0.46
CA SER A 58 5.35 -0.06 -0.72
C SER A 58 5.83 1.34 -0.28
N ALA A 59 6.58 1.44 0.83
CA ALA A 59 7.18 2.71 1.27
C ALA A 59 8.23 3.24 0.29
N GLN A 60 9.16 2.40 -0.14
CA GLN A 60 10.20 2.74 -1.11
C GLN A 60 9.58 3.09 -2.47
N LEU A 61 8.57 2.34 -2.90
CA LEU A 61 7.80 2.63 -4.12
C LEU A 61 7.17 4.02 -4.06
N ARG A 62 6.47 4.38 -2.97
CA ARG A 62 5.88 5.72 -2.79
C ARG A 62 6.93 6.82 -2.87
N ASP A 63 8.09 6.64 -2.24
CA ASP A 63 9.17 7.62 -2.28
C ASP A 63 9.76 7.79 -3.68
N ARG A 64 9.93 6.68 -4.39
CA ARG A 64 10.40 6.69 -5.78
C ARG A 64 9.40 7.38 -6.70
N VAL A 65 8.11 7.09 -6.54
CA VAL A 65 7.04 7.79 -7.26
C VAL A 65 7.05 9.29 -6.95
N ARG A 66 7.19 9.70 -5.68
CA ARG A 66 7.26 11.12 -5.29
C ARG A 66 8.43 11.84 -5.97
N LYS A 67 9.61 11.22 -5.98
CA LYS A 67 10.81 11.76 -6.64
C LYS A 67 10.60 11.92 -8.16
N ASN A 68 10.06 10.89 -8.81
CA ASN A 68 9.78 10.94 -10.26
C ASN A 68 8.67 11.94 -10.60
N ALA A 69 7.62 12.03 -9.77
CA ALA A 69 6.52 12.96 -9.95
C ALA A 69 6.99 14.41 -9.85
N ARG A 70 7.82 14.75 -8.86
CA ARG A 70 8.39 16.10 -8.74
C ARG A 70 9.20 16.50 -9.97
N LYS A 71 10.04 15.59 -10.48
CA LYS A 71 10.81 15.82 -11.73
C LYS A 71 9.90 15.98 -12.94
N ARG A 72 8.90 15.10 -13.08
CA ARG A 72 8.07 15.01 -14.28
C ARG A 72 6.91 16.00 -14.31
N LEU A 73 6.36 16.40 -13.18
CA LEU A 73 5.18 17.27 -13.07
C LEU A 73 5.51 18.70 -12.60
N GLY A 74 6.68 18.91 -11.99
CA GLY A 74 6.99 20.18 -11.31
C GLY A 74 6.16 20.39 -10.04
N GLU A 75 6.19 21.61 -9.49
CA GLU A 75 5.50 21.99 -8.23
C GLU A 75 4.03 22.43 -8.46
N GLY A 76 3.36 21.85 -9.45
CA GLY A 76 1.99 22.22 -9.84
C GLY A 76 0.89 21.42 -9.15
N ALA A 77 -0.37 21.79 -9.43
CA ALA A 77 -1.56 21.12 -8.92
C ALA A 77 -1.58 19.58 -9.13
N PRO A 78 -1.08 19.01 -10.25
CA PRO A 78 -1.00 17.56 -10.41
C PRO A 78 -0.12 16.87 -9.35
N LEU A 79 1.00 17.49 -8.96
CA LEU A 79 1.87 16.93 -7.91
C LEU A 79 1.15 16.91 -6.56
N VAL A 80 0.45 18.00 -6.21
CA VAL A 80 -0.31 18.10 -4.95
C VAL A 80 -1.41 17.05 -4.88
N LYS A 81 -2.19 16.88 -5.96
CA LYS A 81 -3.24 15.85 -6.04
C LYS A 81 -2.67 14.44 -5.88
N LEU A 82 -1.51 14.17 -6.47
CA LEU A 82 -0.84 12.87 -6.36
C LEU A 82 -0.27 12.64 -4.95
N GLN A 83 0.26 13.68 -4.30
CA GLN A 83 0.72 13.61 -2.90
C GLN A 83 -0.42 13.27 -1.93
N ALA A 84 -1.63 13.80 -2.16
CA ALA A 84 -2.80 13.44 -1.36
C ALA A 84 -3.11 11.93 -1.44
N ILE A 85 -3.08 11.34 -2.64
CA ILE A 85 -3.24 9.88 -2.83
C ILE A 85 -2.15 9.10 -2.08
N PHE A 86 -0.92 9.61 -2.01
CA PHE A 86 0.16 8.94 -1.27
C PHE A 86 0.05 9.08 0.24
N ALA A 87 -0.51 10.17 0.75
CA ALA A 87 -0.84 10.30 2.16
C ALA A 87 -1.87 9.21 2.55
N ASP A 88 -2.92 9.03 1.74
CA ASP A 88 -3.90 7.96 1.92
C ASP A 88 -3.26 6.57 1.84
N SER A 89 -2.39 6.33 0.85
CA SER A 89 -1.66 5.06 0.68
C SER A 89 -0.80 4.73 1.88
N LYS A 90 -0.12 5.72 2.46
CA LYS A 90 0.66 5.56 3.69
C LYS A 90 -0.26 5.18 4.85
N ARG A 91 -1.33 5.95 5.09
CA ARG A 91 -2.29 5.68 6.16
C ARG A 91 -2.83 4.25 6.11
N LEU A 92 -3.24 3.77 4.94
CA LEU A 92 -3.76 2.42 4.78
C LEU A 92 -2.69 1.33 4.91
N THR A 93 -1.46 1.59 4.47
CA THR A 93 -0.34 0.67 4.70
C THR A 93 -0.01 0.56 6.19
N ASP A 94 -0.02 1.68 6.91
CA ASP A 94 0.22 1.70 8.35
C ASP A 94 -0.90 0.94 9.08
N LYS A 95 -2.18 1.19 8.73
CA LYS A 95 -3.33 0.42 9.25
C LYS A 95 -3.21 -1.08 8.95
N ARG A 96 -2.78 -1.47 7.75
CA ARG A 96 -2.50 -2.89 7.43
C ARG A 96 -1.41 -3.46 8.33
N ASN A 97 -0.35 -2.69 8.59
CA ASN A 97 0.73 -3.15 9.44
C ASN A 97 0.24 -3.39 10.88
N ASP A 98 -0.60 -2.50 11.39
CA ASP A 98 -1.20 -2.65 12.72
C ASP A 98 -2.10 -3.88 12.84
N LEU A 99 -2.90 -4.19 11.81
CA LEU A 99 -3.88 -5.28 11.88
C LEU A 99 -3.34 -6.65 11.47
N VAL A 100 -2.32 -6.71 10.62
CA VAL A 100 -1.91 -7.98 9.97
C VAL A 100 -0.43 -8.32 10.17
N HIS A 101 0.44 -7.34 10.38
CA HIS A 101 1.89 -7.55 10.34
C HIS A 101 2.52 -7.89 11.71
N GLY A 102 1.74 -7.89 12.78
CA GLY A 102 2.24 -8.31 14.09
C GLY A 102 2.30 -9.83 14.23
N LEU A 103 2.94 -10.29 15.31
CA LEU A 103 3.00 -11.71 15.67
C LEU A 103 1.66 -12.12 16.29
N TRP A 104 0.97 -13.07 15.66
CA TRP A 104 -0.24 -13.68 16.22
C TRP A 104 0.16 -14.72 17.27
N ALA A 105 -0.23 -14.45 18.51
CA ALA A 105 0.27 -15.12 19.69
C ALA A 105 -0.88 -15.43 20.66
N GLN A 106 -0.69 -16.47 21.46
CA GLN A 106 -1.60 -16.82 22.54
C GLN A 106 -0.79 -17.12 23.80
N GLU A 107 -1.21 -16.56 24.94
CA GLU A 107 -0.67 -16.95 26.25
C GLU A 107 -1.30 -18.29 26.67
N LEU A 108 -0.56 -19.16 27.38
CA LEU A 108 -1.04 -20.50 27.78
C LEU A 108 -2.45 -20.52 28.38
N ASP A 109 -2.76 -19.54 29.23
CA ASP A 109 -4.05 -19.39 29.91
C ASP A 109 -4.78 -18.08 29.52
N GLY A 110 -4.38 -17.45 28.41
CA GLY A 110 -4.85 -16.12 28.03
C GLY A 110 -5.39 -16.02 26.61
N ASP A 111 -5.94 -14.84 26.30
CA ASP A 111 -6.54 -14.56 25.01
C ASP A 111 -5.50 -14.43 23.89
N ALA A 112 -5.92 -14.79 22.68
CA ALA A 112 -5.15 -14.54 21.47
C ALA A 112 -5.01 -13.03 21.23
N HIS A 113 -3.83 -12.62 20.79
CA HIS A 113 -3.51 -11.22 20.53
C HIS A 113 -2.47 -11.09 19.42
N ILE A 114 -2.34 -9.89 18.87
CA ILE A 114 -1.28 -9.51 17.96
C ILE A 114 -0.22 -8.74 18.74
N ARG A 115 1.06 -9.12 18.63
CA ARG A 115 2.17 -8.30 19.14
C ARG A 115 2.72 -7.43 18.03
N ASP A 116 2.74 -6.12 18.27
CA ASP A 116 3.36 -5.18 17.35
C ASP A 116 4.90 -5.27 17.37
N SER A 117 5.56 -4.51 16.51
CA SER A 117 7.03 -4.45 16.43
C SER A 117 7.71 -3.92 17.69
N TYR A 118 6.98 -3.27 18.59
CA TYR A 118 7.46 -2.77 19.87
C TYR A 118 7.16 -3.74 21.03
N GLY A 119 6.53 -4.88 20.74
CA GLY A 119 6.17 -5.91 21.70
C GLY A 119 4.87 -5.65 22.45
N ASN A 120 4.11 -4.59 22.11
CA ASN A 120 2.82 -4.31 22.73
C ASN A 120 1.77 -5.30 22.21
N ALA A 121 0.92 -5.79 23.11
CA ALA A 121 -0.22 -6.62 22.75
C ALA A 121 -1.39 -5.75 22.24
N LYS A 122 -1.99 -6.17 21.14
CA LYS A 122 -3.19 -5.60 20.52
C LYS A 122 -4.22 -6.72 20.34
N PRO A 123 -5.53 -6.41 20.40
CA PRO A 123 -6.55 -7.40 20.13
C PRO A 123 -6.43 -7.95 18.70
N ILE A 124 -6.91 -9.18 18.51
CA ILE A 124 -7.11 -9.76 17.18
C ILE A 124 -8.13 -8.91 16.42
N PRO A 125 -7.87 -8.50 15.16
CA PRO A 125 -8.82 -7.70 14.39
C PRO A 125 -10.08 -8.50 14.10
N THR A 126 -11.19 -7.79 13.99
CA THR A 126 -12.45 -8.36 13.52
C THR A 126 -12.45 -8.53 12.00
N THR A 127 -13.23 -9.48 11.51
CA THR A 127 -13.49 -9.67 10.08
C THR A 127 -13.99 -8.39 9.42
N THR A 128 -14.80 -7.59 10.12
CA THR A 128 -15.31 -6.30 9.63
C THR A 128 -14.19 -5.30 9.42
N GLU A 129 -13.29 -5.10 10.39
CA GLU A 129 -12.16 -4.17 10.27
C GLU A 129 -11.25 -4.52 9.10
N LEU A 130 -11.00 -5.81 8.88
CA LEU A 130 -10.20 -6.31 7.77
C LEU A 130 -10.89 -6.09 6.42
N ARG A 131 -12.19 -6.41 6.31
CA ARG A 131 -12.96 -6.18 5.07
C ARG A 131 -13.08 -4.69 4.73
N GLU A 132 -13.24 -3.83 5.73
CA GLU A 132 -13.21 -2.38 5.54
C GLU A 132 -11.86 -1.90 5.02
N LEU A 133 -10.76 -2.36 5.63
CA LEU A 133 -9.41 -2.04 5.15
C LEU A 133 -9.19 -2.54 3.72
N ALA A 134 -9.63 -3.76 3.40
CA ALA A 134 -9.54 -4.31 2.05
C ALA A 134 -10.30 -3.46 1.03
N ARG A 135 -11.51 -3.00 1.37
CA ARG A 135 -12.29 -2.07 0.54
C ARG A 135 -11.57 -0.74 0.35
N GLU A 136 -11.08 -0.11 1.41
CA GLU A 136 -10.32 1.15 1.34
C GLU A 136 -9.08 1.01 0.43
N LEU A 137 -8.35 -0.11 0.54
CA LEU A 137 -7.20 -0.41 -0.33
C LEU A 137 -7.60 -0.57 -1.80
N ALA A 138 -8.72 -1.25 -2.06
CA ALA A 138 -9.25 -1.45 -3.40
C ALA A 138 -9.69 -0.12 -4.04
N GLU A 139 -10.42 0.72 -3.30
CA GLU A 139 -10.85 2.05 -3.74
C GLU A 139 -9.67 2.95 -4.06
N LEU A 140 -8.66 3.00 -3.19
CA LEU A 140 -7.46 3.80 -3.42
C LEU A 140 -6.66 3.31 -4.64
N THR A 141 -6.52 2.00 -4.79
CA THR A 141 -5.86 1.37 -5.94
C THR A 141 -6.59 1.71 -7.23
N GLY A 142 -7.92 1.58 -7.24
CA GLY A 142 -8.78 1.92 -8.38
C GLY A 142 -8.72 3.40 -8.74
N ARG A 143 -8.71 4.29 -7.73
CA ARG A 143 -8.53 5.74 -7.90
C ARG A 143 -7.19 6.04 -8.55
N LEU A 144 -6.08 5.56 -7.99
CA LEU A 144 -4.75 5.82 -8.55
C LEU A 144 -4.62 5.29 -9.99
N ASN A 145 -5.14 4.09 -10.27
CA ASN A 145 -5.13 3.54 -11.62
C ASN A 145 -5.95 4.38 -12.60
N THR A 146 -7.14 4.84 -12.18
CA THR A 146 -7.99 5.72 -12.98
C THR A 146 -7.30 7.04 -13.28
N GLU A 147 -6.72 7.70 -12.27
CA GLU A 147 -6.03 8.98 -12.45
C GLU A 147 -4.83 8.86 -13.40
N ARG A 148 -4.10 7.74 -13.31
CA ARG A 148 -2.96 7.40 -14.17
C ARG A 148 -3.35 7.15 -15.63
N LEU A 149 -4.49 6.48 -15.86
CA LEU A 149 -4.89 6.06 -17.20
C LEU A 149 -5.73 7.10 -17.95
N LYS A 150 -6.54 7.88 -17.24
CA LYS A 150 -7.49 8.83 -17.87
C LYS A 150 -7.79 10.09 -17.07
N GLY A 151 -7.28 10.21 -15.85
CA GLY A 151 -7.56 11.36 -14.98
C GLY A 151 -6.46 12.42 -15.00
N PHE A 152 -6.28 13.12 -13.87
CA PHE A 152 -5.40 14.30 -13.82
C PHE A 152 -3.94 13.95 -14.13
N LEU A 153 -3.49 12.76 -13.74
CA LEU A 153 -2.10 12.35 -13.92
C LEU A 153 -1.84 12.07 -15.40
N PHE A 154 -2.75 11.38 -16.07
CA PHE A 154 -2.69 11.18 -17.53
C PHE A 154 -2.59 12.52 -18.27
N GLN A 155 -3.52 13.43 -17.99
CA GLN A 155 -3.58 14.75 -18.65
C GLN A 155 -2.30 15.57 -18.43
N ALA A 156 -1.74 15.54 -17.21
CA ALA A 156 -0.51 16.27 -16.89
C ALA A 156 0.71 15.70 -17.64
N LEU A 157 0.76 14.38 -17.85
CA LEU A 157 1.85 13.73 -18.58
C LEU A 157 1.75 14.00 -20.09
N SER A 158 0.55 13.92 -20.68
CA SER A 158 0.35 14.16 -22.12
C SER A 158 0.63 15.61 -22.53
N LYS A 159 0.27 16.59 -21.70
CA LYS A 159 0.55 18.02 -22.00
C LYS A 159 2.04 18.30 -22.12
N ARG A 160 2.87 17.63 -21.33
CA ARG A 160 4.32 17.87 -21.33
C ARG A 160 5.04 17.26 -22.54
N GLU A 161 4.53 16.16 -23.08
CA GLU A 161 5.08 15.56 -24.30
C GLU A 161 4.90 16.50 -25.50
N HIS A 162 3.75 17.15 -25.60
CA HIS A 162 3.49 18.12 -26.67
C HIS A 162 4.32 19.41 -26.51
N SER A 163 4.50 19.92 -25.28
CA SER A 163 5.33 21.11 -25.06
C SER A 163 6.84 20.90 -25.24
N SER A 164 7.31 19.66 -25.37
CA SER A 164 8.72 19.34 -25.66
C SER A 164 9.02 19.12 -27.14
N GLU A 165 8.01 19.08 -28.00
CA GLU A 165 8.20 19.02 -29.47
C GLU A 165 8.25 20.41 -30.12
N ASP A 166 7.79 21.45 -29.41
CA ASP A 166 7.76 22.85 -29.86
C ASP A 166 8.96 23.70 -29.36
N ALA A 167 9.98 23.09 -28.74
CA ALA A 167 11.16 23.76 -28.18
C ALA A 167 12.46 23.14 -28.69
#